data_AF-A0A356QKV5-F1
#
_entry.id   AF-A0A356QKV5-F1
#
_cell.length_a   1.000
_cell.length_b   1.000
_cell.length_c   1.000
_cell.angle_alpha   90.00
_cell.angle_beta   90.00
_cell.angle_gamma   90.00
#
_symmetry.space_group_name_H-M   'P 1'
#
loop_
_entity.id
_entity.type
_entity.pdbx_description
1 polymer ?
#
loop_
_entity_poly.entity_id
_entity_poly.type
_entity_poly.pdbx_seq_one_letter_code
_entity_poly.pdbx_strand_id
1 'polypeptide(L)'
;MKMTAKQSMSGVVLPRTSTAYQEEVSAQAVAAPQGYWRAALPRYGVSVLLEKRAVAVNIGLSAALLAACVLYLSLGSVTLSPNAVVASLVGQGDSMTAFMVQQLRLPRLIAACFTGAAFALAGVLMQTLARNRLATPGIIGIDNGATAFAVASIVGLGVGIAPPAMALA
;
A
#
# COMPACT_ATOMS: atom_id res chain seq x y z
N MET A 1 -44.82 -22.00 62.49
CA MET A 1 -44.62 -21.77 61.05
C MET A 1 -43.39 -20.90 60.90
N LYS A 2 -42.37 -21.41 60.22
CA LYS A 2 -41.02 -20.82 60.05
C LYS A 2 -41.11 -19.41 59.45
N MET A 3 -40.25 -18.48 59.86
CA MET A 3 -39.39 -17.68 58.96
C MET A 3 -38.64 -16.55 59.71
N THR A 4 -37.30 -16.55 59.54
CA THR A 4 -36.37 -15.41 59.39
C THR A 4 -36.35 -14.29 60.45
N ALA A 5 -35.24 -13.86 61.05
CA ALA A 5 -33.91 -13.68 60.48
C ALA A 5 -32.85 -13.68 61.61
N LYS A 6 -31.79 -14.47 61.43
CA LYS A 6 -30.56 -14.43 62.21
C LYS A 6 -29.39 -14.27 61.24
N GLN A 7 -28.35 -13.61 61.72
CA GLN A 7 -27.01 -13.41 61.15
C GLN A 7 -26.88 -12.17 60.27
N SER A 8 -26.50 -11.03 60.83
CA SER A 8 -25.20 -10.71 61.47
C SER A 8 -24.06 -10.72 60.46
N MET A 9 -23.55 -9.50 60.25
CA MET A 9 -22.33 -9.14 59.56
C MET A 9 -21.18 -10.08 59.92
N SER A 10 -20.52 -10.64 58.91
CA SER A 10 -19.05 -10.69 58.82
C SER A 10 -18.67 -11.45 57.55
N GLY A 11 -17.71 -10.91 56.79
CA GLY A 11 -17.02 -11.67 55.75
C GLY A 11 -17.50 -11.45 54.33
N VAL A 12 -17.40 -10.22 53.83
CA VAL A 12 -17.01 -10.06 52.40
C VAL A 12 -15.54 -10.45 52.33
N VAL A 13 -15.31 -11.76 52.23
CA VAL A 13 -14.01 -12.33 51.90
C VAL A 13 -13.77 -11.99 50.43
N LEU A 14 -12.96 -10.94 50.20
CA LEU A 14 -12.34 -10.75 48.90
C LEU A 14 -11.60 -12.05 48.55
N PRO A 15 -11.90 -12.72 47.42
CA PRO A 15 -11.22 -13.95 47.06
C PRO A 15 -9.74 -13.64 46.90
N ARG A 16 -8.95 -14.26 47.78
CA ARG A 16 -7.49 -14.22 47.80
C ARG A 16 -6.97 -14.50 46.40
N THR A 17 -6.18 -13.56 45.90
CA THR A 17 -5.27 -13.68 44.75
C THR A 17 -4.44 -14.96 44.88
N SER A 18 -4.93 -16.05 44.29
CA SER A 18 -4.16 -17.27 44.13
C SER A 18 -3.12 -17.03 43.05
N THR A 19 -1.87 -17.01 43.44
CA THR A 19 -0.68 -17.03 42.59
C THR A 19 -0.74 -18.11 41.50
N ALA A 20 -1.56 -19.15 41.68
CA ALA A 20 -1.79 -20.20 40.68
C ALA A 20 -2.54 -19.70 39.42
N TYR A 21 -3.42 -18.69 39.53
CA TYR A 21 -4.10 -18.13 38.35
C TYR A 21 -3.14 -17.27 37.51
N GLN A 22 -2.12 -16.66 38.14
CA GLN A 22 -1.09 -15.90 37.44
C GLN A 22 -0.10 -16.80 36.68
N GLU A 23 0.19 -18.00 37.18
CA GLU A 23 1.02 -18.98 36.44
C GLU A 23 0.26 -19.62 35.27
N GLU A 24 -1.02 -19.96 35.42
CA GLU A 24 -1.80 -20.55 34.32
C GLU A 24 -2.05 -19.57 33.16
N VAL A 25 -2.31 -18.29 33.45
CA VAL A 25 -2.53 -17.26 32.41
C VAL A 25 -1.21 -16.82 31.73
N SER A 26 -0.06 -16.90 32.43
CA SER A 26 1.25 -16.59 31.84
C SER A 26 1.83 -17.72 30.99
N ALA A 27 1.43 -18.98 31.25
CA ALA A 27 1.79 -20.14 30.43
C ALA A 27 0.92 -20.32 29.18
N GLN A 28 -0.25 -19.66 29.13
CA GLN A 28 -1.14 -19.71 27.97
C GLN A 28 -0.64 -18.76 26.88
N ALA A 29 0.50 -19.10 26.28
CA ALA A 29 0.98 -18.51 25.04
C ALA A 29 -0.13 -18.67 23.98
N VAL A 30 -0.92 -17.62 23.78
CA VAL A 30 -2.04 -17.58 22.84
C VAL A 30 -1.59 -18.12 21.48
N ALA A 31 -1.92 -19.38 21.20
CA ALA A 31 -1.51 -20.02 19.96
C ALA A 31 -2.13 -19.24 18.80
N ALA A 32 -1.31 -18.86 17.81
CA ALA A 32 -1.77 -18.09 16.68
C ALA A 32 -2.89 -18.88 15.94
N PRO A 33 -4.06 -18.28 15.67
CA PRO A 33 -5.14 -18.93 14.94
C PRO A 33 -4.66 -19.45 13.58
N GLN A 34 -5.25 -20.57 13.12
CA GLN A 34 -4.86 -21.21 11.86
C GLN A 34 -5.01 -20.21 10.69
N GLY A 35 -3.93 -20.01 9.92
CA GLY A 35 -3.89 -19.08 8.77
C GLY A 35 -3.08 -17.80 8.99
N TYR A 36 -2.72 -17.48 10.23
CA TYR A 36 -1.92 -16.31 10.59
C TYR A 36 -0.48 -16.72 10.94
N TRP A 37 0.51 -16.03 10.37
CA TRP A 37 1.88 -16.03 10.88
C TRP A 37 1.95 -15.03 12.03
N ARG A 38 2.30 -15.49 13.23
CA ARG A 38 2.58 -14.59 14.36
C ARG A 38 4.06 -14.22 14.34
N ALA A 39 4.36 -13.04 13.84
CA ALA A 39 5.67 -12.43 14.03
C ALA A 39 5.65 -11.68 15.36
N ALA A 40 6.12 -12.33 16.42
CA ALA A 40 6.39 -11.65 17.68
C ALA A 40 7.80 -11.06 17.59
N LEU A 41 7.95 -9.75 17.74
CA LEU A 41 9.25 -9.11 17.96
C LEU A 41 9.44 -8.99 19.48
N PRO A 42 10.17 -9.90 20.14
CA PRO A 42 10.27 -9.92 21.60
C PRO A 42 10.98 -8.68 22.16
N ARG A 43 11.79 -8.02 21.32
CA ARG A 43 12.60 -6.85 21.68
C ARG A 43 11.79 -5.55 21.87
N TYR A 44 10.53 -5.50 21.42
CA TYR A 44 9.65 -4.32 21.50
C TYR A 44 8.26 -4.60 22.10
N GLY A 45 7.96 -5.84 22.52
CA GLY A 45 6.65 -6.20 23.08
C GLY A 45 5.49 -6.19 22.07
N VAL A 46 5.77 -6.16 20.77
CA VAL A 46 4.77 -6.12 19.70
C VAL A 46 4.58 -7.51 19.10
N SER A 47 3.32 -7.97 19.00
CA SER A 47 2.94 -9.19 18.25
C SER A 47 2.11 -8.82 17.03
N VAL A 48 2.62 -9.08 15.83
CA VAL A 48 1.89 -8.87 14.58
C VAL A 48 1.36 -10.21 14.07
N LEU A 49 0.06 -10.29 13.81
CA LEU A 49 -0.56 -11.41 13.11
C LEU A 49 -0.64 -11.08 11.62
N LEU A 50 0.20 -11.72 10.81
CA LEU A 50 0.18 -11.58 9.35
C LEU A 50 -0.67 -12.69 8.73
N GLU A 51 -1.66 -12.35 7.91
CA GLU A 51 -2.37 -13.37 7.13
C GLU A 51 -1.48 -13.95 6.04
N LYS A 52 -1.39 -15.29 5.99
CA LYS A 52 -0.67 -16.02 4.93
C LYS A 52 -1.13 -15.59 3.53
N ARG A 53 -2.45 -15.43 3.35
CA ARG A 53 -3.06 -15.09 2.06
C ARG A 53 -2.76 -13.65 1.66
N ALA A 54 -2.91 -12.69 2.57
CA ALA A 54 -2.61 -11.29 2.30
C ALA A 54 -1.13 -11.10 1.94
N VAL A 55 -0.22 -11.77 2.66
CA VAL A 55 1.22 -11.72 2.35
C VAL A 55 1.52 -12.32 0.98
N ALA A 56 0.98 -13.51 0.68
CA ALA A 56 1.20 -14.16 -0.61
C ALA A 56 0.66 -13.32 -1.79
N VAL A 57 -0.53 -12.75 -1.65
CA VAL A 57 -1.14 -11.87 -2.66
C VAL A 57 -0.30 -10.61 -2.85
N ASN A 58 0.12 -9.94 -1.78
CA ASN A 58 0.95 -8.74 -1.89
C ASN A 58 2.30 -9.02 -2.55
N ILE A 59 2.97 -10.12 -2.19
CA ILE A 59 4.22 -10.54 -2.84
C ILE A 59 3.97 -10.80 -4.33
N GLY A 60 2.88 -11.49 -4.68
CA GLY A 60 2.49 -11.73 -6.06
C GLY A 60 2.25 -10.45 -6.86
N LEU A 61 1.53 -9.48 -6.28
CA LEU A 61 1.28 -8.17 -6.91
C LEU A 61 2.57 -7.37 -7.07
N SER A 62 3.45 -7.36 -6.06
CA SER A 62 4.75 -6.69 -6.16
C SER A 62 5.61 -7.31 -7.27
N ALA A 63 5.64 -8.64 -7.38
CA ALA A 63 6.36 -9.33 -8.45
C ALA A 63 5.77 -9.01 -9.83
N ALA A 64 4.43 -8.99 -9.96
CA ALA A 64 3.74 -8.62 -11.19
C ALA A 64 4.03 -7.17 -11.60
N LEU A 65 4.07 -6.23 -10.64
CA LEU A 65 4.44 -4.84 -10.88
C LEU A 65 5.87 -4.72 -11.42
N LEU A 66 6.83 -5.42 -10.79
CA LEU A 66 8.22 -5.45 -11.26
C LEU A 66 8.33 -6.03 -12.67
N ALA A 67 7.61 -7.12 -12.96
CA ALA A 67 7.56 -7.70 -14.29
C ALA A 67 6.99 -6.72 -15.34
N ALA A 68 5.92 -5.99 -14.98
CA ALA A 68 5.34 -4.96 -15.84
C ALA A 68 6.32 -3.80 -16.09
N CYS A 69 7.08 -3.37 -15.08
CA CYS A 69 8.13 -2.36 -15.24
C CYS A 69 9.22 -2.82 -16.23
N VAL A 70 9.72 -4.05 -16.08
CA VAL A 70 10.72 -4.62 -17.01
C VAL A 70 10.16 -4.74 -18.42
N LEU A 71 8.91 -5.19 -18.55
CA LEU A 71 8.22 -5.30 -19.83
C LEU A 71 8.07 -3.93 -20.49
N TYR A 72 7.64 -2.90 -19.74
CA TYR A 72 7.54 -1.53 -20.23
C TYR A 72 8.89 -0.98 -20.72
N LEU A 73 9.97 -1.25 -20.00
CA LEU A 73 11.31 -0.83 -20.43
C LEU A 73 11.80 -1.60 -21.66
N SER A 74 11.35 -2.84 -21.83
CA SER A 74 11.72 -3.70 -22.97
C SER A 74 10.94 -3.35 -24.25
N LEU A 75 9.67 -2.93 -24.11
CA LEU A 75 8.80 -2.56 -25.21
C LEU A 75 8.95 -1.07 -25.56
N GLY A 76 9.30 -0.78 -26.81
CA GLY A 76 9.32 0.57 -27.35
C GLY A 76 9.70 0.57 -28.83
N SER A 77 10.07 1.73 -29.36
CA SER A 77 10.48 1.91 -30.77
C SER A 77 11.58 0.94 -31.23
N VAL A 78 12.45 0.55 -30.31
CA VAL A 78 13.36 -0.59 -30.46
C VAL A 78 13.07 -1.59 -29.35
N THR A 79 12.79 -2.84 -29.72
CA THR A 79 12.62 -3.95 -28.79
C THR A 79 13.97 -4.34 -28.22
N LEU A 80 14.11 -4.24 -26.90
CA LEU A 80 15.33 -4.59 -26.20
C LEU A 80 15.13 -5.92 -25.47
N SER A 81 16.18 -6.75 -25.45
CA SER A 81 16.15 -7.94 -24.61
C SER A 81 16.11 -7.53 -23.13
N PRO A 82 15.45 -8.29 -22.24
CA PRO A 82 15.38 -7.96 -20.82
C PRO A 82 16.76 -7.82 -20.18
N ASN A 83 17.74 -8.62 -20.62
CA ASN A 83 19.12 -8.53 -20.18
C ASN A 83 19.78 -7.19 -20.60
N ALA A 84 19.50 -6.72 -21.82
CA ALA A 84 19.99 -5.43 -22.29
C ALA A 84 19.37 -4.27 -21.49
N VAL A 85 18.10 -4.37 -21.08
CA VAL A 85 17.45 -3.37 -20.22
C VAL A 85 18.17 -3.26 -18.86
N VAL A 86 18.46 -4.39 -18.21
CA VAL A 86 19.17 -4.40 -16.93
C VAL A 86 20.59 -3.84 -17.09
N ALA A 87 21.30 -4.23 -18.16
CA ALA A 87 22.63 -3.69 -18.45
C ALA A 87 22.59 -2.17 -18.72
N SER A 88 21.59 -1.68 -19.46
CA SER A 88 21.39 -0.26 -19.74
C SER A 88 21.01 0.54 -18.49
N LEU A 89 20.30 -0.06 -17.51
CA LEU A 89 20.02 0.58 -16.22
C LEU A 89 21.29 0.77 -15.38
N VAL A 90 22.25 -0.15 -15.50
CA VAL A 90 23.58 -0.07 -14.83
C VAL A 90 24.59 0.74 -15.65
N GLY A 91 24.20 1.25 -16.84
CA GLY A 91 25.07 2.05 -17.71
C GLY A 91 26.08 1.25 -18.53
N GLN A 92 25.93 -0.08 -18.59
CA GLN A 92 26.80 -1.02 -19.32
C GLN A 92 26.26 -1.39 -20.71
N GLY A 93 25.20 -0.73 -21.18
CA GLY A 93 24.59 -0.96 -22.48
C GLY A 93 25.13 -0.04 -23.57
N ASP A 94 24.78 -0.33 -24.82
CA ASP A 94 25.01 0.57 -25.96
C ASP A 94 24.51 2.00 -25.65
N SER A 95 25.28 3.03 -26.05
CA SER A 95 25.09 4.42 -25.61
C SER A 95 23.75 4.99 -26.06
N MET A 96 23.31 4.66 -27.29
CA MET A 96 22.01 5.04 -27.84
C MET A 96 20.87 4.36 -27.07
N THR A 97 21.04 3.08 -26.77
CA THR A 97 20.09 2.28 -26.00
C THR A 97 19.95 2.79 -24.55
N ALA A 98 21.08 3.10 -23.89
CA ALA A 98 21.10 3.63 -22.53
C ALA A 98 20.44 5.01 -22.45
N PHE A 99 20.68 5.89 -23.43
CA PHE A 99 20.00 7.19 -23.52
C PHE A 99 18.48 7.02 -23.65
N MET A 100 18.01 6.15 -24.56
CA MET A 100 16.58 5.89 -24.70
C MET A 100 15.93 5.37 -23.41
N VAL A 101 16.56 4.40 -22.76
CA VAL A 101 16.02 3.79 -21.55
C VAL A 101 16.04 4.78 -20.39
N GLN A 102 17.17 5.43 -20.11
CA GLN A 102 17.35 6.28 -18.93
C GLN A 102 16.71 7.67 -19.08
N GLN A 103 16.75 8.30 -20.27
CA GLN A 103 16.30 9.68 -20.45
C GLN A 103 14.86 9.79 -20.97
N LEU A 104 14.34 8.79 -21.67
CA LEU A 104 12.98 8.83 -22.22
C LEU A 104 12.01 7.89 -21.50
N ARG A 105 12.40 6.63 -21.29
CA ARG A 105 11.49 5.59 -20.74
C ARG A 105 11.41 5.63 -19.22
N LEU A 106 12.55 5.74 -18.53
CA LEU A 106 12.64 5.73 -17.08
C LEU A 106 11.88 6.89 -16.39
N PRO A 107 11.97 8.17 -16.82
CA PRO A 107 11.18 9.23 -16.20
C PRO A 107 9.67 9.00 -16.35
N ARG A 108 9.24 8.47 -17.50
CA ARG A 108 7.82 8.13 -17.75
C ARG A 108 7.36 6.94 -16.91
N LEU A 109 8.21 5.93 -16.73
CA LEU A 109 7.93 4.80 -15.84
C LEU A 109 7.77 5.27 -14.39
N ILE A 110 8.69 6.11 -13.92
CA ILE A 110 8.64 6.69 -12.58
C ILE A 110 7.35 7.49 -12.38
N ALA A 111 7.01 8.37 -13.34
CA ALA A 111 5.77 9.12 -13.29
C ALA A 111 4.52 8.20 -13.25
N ALA A 112 4.52 7.11 -14.02
CA ALA A 112 3.43 6.12 -14.01
C ALA A 112 3.31 5.42 -12.64
N CYS A 113 4.44 5.02 -12.04
CA CYS A 113 4.45 4.40 -10.71
C CYS A 113 3.92 5.36 -9.63
N PHE A 114 4.38 6.62 -9.63
CA PHE A 114 3.90 7.63 -8.68
C PHE A 114 2.42 7.96 -8.87
N THR A 115 1.97 8.10 -10.12
CA THR A 115 0.57 8.36 -10.45
C THR A 115 -0.31 7.19 -10.01
N GLY A 116 0.10 5.96 -10.30
CA GLY A 116 -0.61 4.76 -9.84
C GLY A 116 -0.70 4.66 -8.32
N ALA A 117 0.40 4.95 -7.60
CA ALA A 117 0.41 4.99 -6.14
C ALA A 117 -0.51 6.08 -5.58
N ALA A 118 -0.51 7.27 -6.18
CA ALA A 118 -1.40 8.36 -5.80
C ALA A 118 -2.88 7.99 -6.00
N PHE A 119 -3.23 7.34 -7.12
CA PHE A 119 -4.59 6.85 -7.36
C PHE A 119 -5.00 5.75 -6.38
N ALA A 120 -4.09 4.82 -6.05
CA ALA A 120 -4.37 3.78 -5.07
C ALA A 120 -4.64 4.39 -3.68
N LEU A 121 -3.84 5.36 -3.25
CA LEU A 121 -4.04 6.10 -2.00
C LEU A 121 -5.35 6.89 -2.01
N ALA A 122 -5.62 7.65 -3.07
CA ALA A 122 -6.87 8.40 -3.20
C ALA A 122 -8.10 7.49 -3.15
N GLY A 123 -8.05 6.32 -3.79
CA GLY A 123 -9.10 5.31 -3.74
C GLY A 123 -9.35 4.78 -2.34
N VAL A 124 -8.30 4.36 -1.61
CA VAL A 124 -8.42 3.86 -0.23
C VAL A 124 -8.95 4.95 0.71
N LEU A 125 -8.43 6.17 0.60
CA LEU A 125 -8.90 7.31 1.40
C LEU A 125 -10.38 7.59 1.14
N MET A 126 -10.80 7.61 -0.13
CA MET A 126 -12.19 7.88 -0.49
C MET A 126 -13.13 6.77 -0.02
N GLN A 127 -12.76 5.51 -0.23
CA GLN A 127 -13.53 4.36 0.26
C GLN A 127 -13.68 4.38 1.78
N THR A 128 -12.65 4.82 2.51
CA THR A 128 -12.64 4.95 3.97
C THR A 128 -13.54 6.11 4.44
N LEU A 129 -13.40 7.29 3.84
CA LEU A 129 -14.20 8.47 4.17
C LEU A 129 -15.69 8.27 3.87
N ALA A 130 -16.00 7.75 2.68
CA ALA A 130 -17.37 7.46 2.28
C ALA A 130 -17.97 6.26 3.03
N ARG A 131 -17.12 5.46 3.72
CA ARG A 131 -17.47 4.14 4.27
C ARG A 131 -18.21 3.26 3.25
N ASN A 132 -17.84 3.40 1.97
CA ASN A 132 -18.45 2.72 0.85
C ASN A 132 -17.36 2.23 -0.09
N ARG A 133 -17.24 0.89 -0.19
CA ARG A 133 -16.23 0.23 -1.01
C ARG A 133 -16.44 0.43 -2.53
N LEU A 134 -17.60 0.96 -2.94
CA LEU A 134 -17.89 1.33 -4.34
C LEU A 134 -17.55 2.80 -4.65
N ALA A 135 -17.19 3.60 -3.64
CA ALA A 135 -16.82 4.99 -3.86
C ALA A 135 -15.46 5.06 -4.57
N THR A 136 -15.40 5.86 -5.64
CA THR A 136 -14.17 6.15 -6.39
C THR A 136 -13.99 7.66 -6.47
N PRO A 137 -12.75 8.18 -6.46
CA PRO A 137 -12.47 9.62 -6.41
C PRO A 137 -13.11 10.42 -7.56
N GLY A 138 -13.30 9.81 -8.73
CA GLY A 138 -13.95 10.47 -9.88
C GLY A 138 -15.40 10.90 -9.64
N ILE A 139 -16.12 10.26 -8.71
CA ILE A 139 -17.54 10.58 -8.43
C ILE A 139 -17.70 11.92 -7.67
N ILE A 140 -16.66 12.41 -6.98
CA ILE A 140 -16.70 13.69 -6.26
C ILE A 140 -16.51 14.90 -7.20
N GLY A 141 -16.18 14.67 -8.48
CA GLY A 141 -15.97 15.75 -9.44
C GLY A 141 -14.57 16.38 -9.39
N ILE A 142 -13.61 15.74 -8.72
CA ILE A 142 -12.19 16.16 -8.71
C ILE A 142 -11.61 16.14 -10.14
N ASP A 143 -11.95 15.12 -10.94
CA ASP A 143 -11.51 15.00 -12.33
C ASP A 143 -12.08 16.13 -13.21
N ASN A 144 -13.35 16.49 -13.00
CA ASN A 144 -14.00 17.59 -13.72
C ASN A 144 -13.39 18.95 -13.35
N GLY A 145 -13.07 19.17 -12.06
CA GLY A 145 -12.37 20.37 -11.62
C GLY A 145 -10.95 20.47 -12.18
N ALA A 146 -10.19 19.37 -12.18
CA ALA A 146 -8.84 19.32 -12.71
C ALA A 146 -8.80 19.59 -14.23
N THR A 147 -9.72 18.99 -14.98
CA THR A 147 -9.84 19.23 -16.44
C THR A 147 -10.28 20.66 -16.75
N ALA A 148 -11.26 21.20 -16.02
CA ALA A 148 -11.67 22.59 -16.17
C ALA A 148 -10.51 23.57 -15.88
N PHE A 149 -9.73 23.31 -14.82
CA PHE A 149 -8.55 24.11 -14.50
C PHE A 149 -7.45 23.99 -15.56
N ALA A 150 -7.17 22.78 -16.05
CA ALA A 150 -6.20 22.56 -17.11
C ALA A 150 -6.59 23.33 -18.39
N VAL A 151 -7.84 23.23 -18.82
CA VAL A 151 -8.36 23.98 -19.98
C VAL A 151 -8.29 25.50 -19.73
N ALA A 152 -8.70 25.95 -18.55
CA ALA A 152 -8.62 27.36 -18.18
C ALA A 152 -7.18 27.89 -18.17
N SER A 153 -6.19 27.09 -17.77
CA SER A 153 -4.79 27.48 -17.81
C SER A 153 -4.26 27.63 -19.25
N ILE A 154 -4.70 26.76 -20.16
CA ILE A 154 -4.26 26.79 -21.56
C ILE A 154 -4.91 27.96 -22.30
N VAL A 155 -6.22 28.15 -22.10
CA VAL A 155 -7.03 29.13 -22.84
C VAL A 155 -6.98 30.51 -22.19
N GLY A 156 -7.02 30.58 -20.86
CA GLY A 156 -7.18 31.83 -20.10
C GLY A 156 -5.88 32.58 -19.84
N LEU A 157 -4.72 31.91 -19.81
CA LEU A 157 -3.43 32.54 -19.50
C LEU A 157 -2.57 32.86 -20.73
N GLY A 158 -2.99 32.59 -21.98
CA GLY A 158 -2.25 32.95 -23.21
C GLY A 158 -0.81 32.39 -23.36
N VAL A 159 -0.25 31.85 -22.29
CA VAL A 159 1.05 31.18 -22.18
C VAL A 159 0.75 29.71 -22.30
N GLY A 160 0.67 29.24 -23.55
CA GLY A 160 0.63 27.81 -23.81
C GLY A 160 1.90 27.18 -23.24
N ILE A 161 1.75 26.26 -22.29
CA ILE A 161 2.79 25.28 -21.96
C ILE A 161 2.85 24.23 -23.09
N ALA A 162 2.77 24.70 -24.34
CA ALA A 162 2.96 23.87 -25.51
C ALA A 162 4.43 23.45 -25.52
N PRO A 163 4.74 22.20 -25.88
CA PRO A 163 6.11 21.82 -26.19
C PRO A 163 6.69 22.84 -27.18
N PRO A 164 7.95 23.30 -27.01
CA PRO A 164 8.56 24.23 -27.94
C PRO A 164 8.44 23.66 -29.36
N ALA A 165 8.18 24.51 -30.36
CA ALA A 165 7.95 24.10 -31.75
C ALA A 165 9.06 23.19 -32.33
N MET A 166 10.25 23.21 -31.72
CA MET A 166 11.37 22.29 -31.97
C MET A 166 11.09 20.81 -31.64
N ALA A 167 9.98 20.49 -30.95
CA ALA A 167 9.56 19.11 -30.68
C ALA A 167 8.64 18.54 -31.77
N LEU A 168 8.18 19.36 -32.72
CA LEU A 168 7.32 18.95 -33.84
C LEU A 168 8.04 18.94 -35.21
N ALA A 169 9.28 19.44 -35.27
CA ALA A 169 10.14 19.41 -36.47
C ALA A 169 11.12 18.24 -36.39
#